data_AF-Q6C2F9-F1
#
_entry.id   AF-Q6C2F9-F1
#
_cell.length_a   1.000
_cell.length_b   1.000
_cell.length_c   1.000
_cell.angle_alpha   90.00
_cell.angle_beta   90.00
_cell.angle_gamma   90.00
#
_symmetry.space_group_name_H-M   'P 1'
#
loop_
_entity.id
_entity.type
_entity.pdbx_description
1 polymer ?
#
loop_
_entity_poly.entity_id
_entity_poly.type
_entity_poly.pdbx_seq_one_letter_code
_entity_poly.pdbx_strand_id
1 'polypeptide(L)'
;MPCLPLIPARSHHAVNTGHRGYRGKYAENSIHGFNEAVKDGAKAIEMDIQVSKDDVVVVSHDENTERCFNKAYDITHTDFNGVLDQLTMKEAPHEKMPTFVDVAKLFTTKEYDGIVLMVDIKRTNHTSVVEKVVRDLKTINPDLDFWAARVTLGIWKAEFLEPCKLHAPQFDLTHIGISQGYVSEFLKSDQVKAISLCHLSYTAAGGDAVLRQIKEAGKLVYSWTINEEYIMNWAIAADIDGVITDYVSKYAEVQAKPIETFNVDNPMSYFSWSDWISVTPKYLALNAAFAVDWRRENAKIMSNFKSL
;
A
#
# COMPACT_ATOMS: atom_id res chain seq x y z
N MET A 1 -9.36 -5.61 26.39
CA MET A 1 -8.59 -4.36 26.48
C MET A 1 -9.00 -3.51 25.28
N PRO A 2 -9.19 -2.19 25.40
CA PRO A 2 -9.51 -1.37 24.22
C PRO A 2 -8.38 -1.50 23.20
N CYS A 3 -8.73 -1.80 21.95
CA CYS A 3 -7.78 -1.92 20.84
C CYS A 3 -6.95 -0.64 20.72
N LEU A 4 -5.63 -0.78 20.62
CA LEU A 4 -4.79 0.30 20.10
C LEU A 4 -5.32 0.68 18.71
N PRO A 5 -5.42 1.97 18.36
CA PRO A 5 -5.77 2.35 17.00
C PRO A 5 -4.78 1.70 16.02
N LEU A 6 -5.29 1.25 14.87
CA LEU A 6 -4.52 0.73 13.72
C LEU A 6 -3.37 1.65 13.32
N ILE A 7 -3.45 2.91 13.70
CA ILE A 7 -2.40 3.90 13.56
C ILE A 7 -1.97 4.31 14.97
N PRO A 8 -0.67 4.17 15.33
CA PRO A 8 -0.21 4.53 16.66
C PRO A 8 -0.67 5.96 17.00
N ALA A 9 -1.28 6.11 18.17
CA ALA A 9 -1.68 7.41 18.69
C ALA A 9 -0.47 8.34 18.65
N ARG A 10 -0.53 9.38 17.79
CA ARG A 10 0.51 10.40 17.51
C ARG A 10 1.79 10.21 18.32
N SER A 11 2.62 9.25 17.93
CA SER A 11 4.05 9.37 18.17
C SER A 11 4.54 10.46 17.23
N HIS A 12 5.47 11.30 17.67
CA HIS A 12 6.07 12.37 16.85
C HIS A 12 6.86 11.86 15.61
N HIS A 13 6.67 10.61 15.19
CA HIS A 13 7.37 9.95 14.10
C HIS A 13 6.39 9.17 13.23
N ALA A 14 6.51 9.32 11.91
CA ALA A 14 5.72 8.59 10.93
C ALA A 14 5.83 7.08 11.10
N VAL A 15 4.81 6.33 10.69
CA VAL A 15 4.88 4.88 10.60
C VAL A 15 5.91 4.48 9.53
N ASN A 16 6.94 3.73 9.92
CA ASN A 16 7.89 3.09 8.99
C ASN A 16 7.24 1.84 8.40
N THR A 17 6.83 1.91 7.14
CA THR A 17 6.14 0.84 6.42
C THR A 17 7.08 0.20 5.40
N GLY A 18 7.28 -1.11 5.52
CA GLY A 18 8.02 -1.89 4.52
C GLY A 18 7.20 -2.07 3.24
N HIS A 19 7.63 -1.45 2.14
CA HIS A 19 7.02 -1.60 0.81
C HIS A 19 7.26 -3.00 0.28
N ARG A 20 6.18 -3.75 0.03
CA ARG A 20 6.23 -5.16 -0.37
C ARG A 20 7.10 -5.99 0.58
N GLY A 21 7.08 -5.64 1.87
CA GLY A 21 8.06 -6.10 2.86
C GLY A 21 9.34 -5.28 2.83
N TYR A 22 10.49 -5.93 2.67
CA TYR A 22 11.79 -5.26 2.65
C TYR A 22 12.42 -5.31 1.26
N ARG A 23 11.73 -4.71 0.28
CA ARG A 23 12.09 -4.74 -1.15
C ARG A 23 13.54 -4.35 -1.45
N GLY A 24 14.11 -3.39 -0.72
CA GLY A 24 15.45 -2.87 -0.97
C GLY A 24 16.58 -3.85 -0.68
N LYS A 25 16.28 -4.95 0.05
CA LYS A 25 17.25 -6.00 0.39
C LYS A 25 16.81 -7.40 -0.03
N TYR A 26 15.51 -7.68 -0.09
CA TYR A 26 14.97 -9.01 -0.31
C TYR A 26 13.90 -9.03 -1.40
N ALA A 27 13.57 -10.24 -1.87
CA ALA A 27 12.51 -10.46 -2.84
C ALA A 27 11.22 -9.77 -2.38
N GLU A 28 10.60 -9.04 -3.29
CA GLU A 28 9.34 -8.34 -2.99
C GLU A 28 8.22 -9.31 -2.69
N ASN A 29 7.30 -8.90 -1.81
CA ASN A 29 6.09 -9.67 -1.52
C ASN A 29 6.39 -11.11 -1.06
N SER A 30 7.51 -11.29 -0.33
CA SER A 30 8.01 -12.58 0.15
C SER A 30 7.85 -12.70 1.66
N ILE A 31 7.62 -13.92 2.15
CA ILE A 31 7.52 -14.20 3.59
C ILE A 31 8.84 -13.85 4.28
N HIS A 32 9.97 -14.16 3.64
CA HIS A 32 11.27 -13.75 4.12
C HIS A 32 11.39 -12.22 4.23
N GLY A 33 11.05 -11.48 3.17
CA GLY A 33 11.11 -10.02 3.15
C GLY A 33 10.20 -9.36 4.20
N PHE A 34 9.02 -9.94 4.47
CA PHE A 34 8.14 -9.46 5.55
C PHE A 34 8.76 -9.66 6.93
N ASN A 35 9.32 -10.84 7.20
CA ASN A 35 9.97 -11.12 8.49
C ASN A 35 11.18 -10.22 8.72
N GLU A 36 12.00 -10.01 7.69
CA GLU A 36 13.18 -9.14 7.80
C GLU A 36 12.79 -7.66 7.96
N ALA A 37 11.71 -7.19 7.31
CA ALA A 37 11.19 -5.83 7.54
C ALA A 37 10.81 -5.61 9.02
N VAL A 38 10.08 -6.57 9.63
CA VAL A 38 9.68 -6.48 11.05
C VAL A 38 10.90 -6.50 11.96
N LYS A 39 11.88 -7.36 11.70
CA LYS A 39 13.15 -7.41 12.47
C LYS A 39 13.93 -6.10 12.39
N ASP A 40 13.94 -5.45 11.22
CA ASP A 40 14.62 -4.16 11.02
C ASP A 40 13.76 -2.94 11.44
N GLY A 41 12.65 -3.19 12.16
CA GLY A 41 11.92 -2.16 12.89
C GLY A 41 10.72 -1.57 12.16
N ALA A 42 10.28 -2.16 11.03
CA ALA A 42 9.02 -1.76 10.40
C ALA A 42 7.86 -1.90 11.39
N LYS A 43 6.92 -0.95 11.34
CA LYS A 43 5.68 -0.96 12.14
C LYS A 43 4.45 -1.30 11.31
N ALA A 44 4.61 -1.28 10.00
CA ALA A 44 3.63 -1.81 9.08
C ALA A 44 4.34 -2.53 7.92
N ILE A 45 3.63 -3.47 7.32
CA ILE A 45 4.02 -4.14 6.08
C ILE A 45 2.97 -3.78 5.05
N GLU A 46 3.42 -3.24 3.92
CA GLU A 46 2.59 -3.09 2.74
C GLU A 46 2.83 -4.30 1.81
N MET A 47 1.75 -4.78 1.21
CA MET A 47 1.74 -5.96 0.36
C MET A 47 0.68 -5.83 -0.72
N ASP A 48 1.01 -6.31 -1.90
CA ASP A 48 0.11 -6.34 -3.05
C ASP A 48 -0.63 -7.67 -3.18
N ILE A 49 -1.90 -7.62 -3.58
CA ILE A 49 -2.66 -8.83 -3.89
C ILE A 49 -3.18 -8.87 -5.32
N GLN A 50 -3.32 -10.10 -5.83
CA GLN A 50 -4.02 -10.46 -7.06
C GLN A 50 -4.93 -11.67 -6.79
N VAL A 51 -5.81 -12.01 -7.73
CA VAL A 51 -6.71 -13.17 -7.61
C VAL A 51 -6.48 -14.12 -8.77
N SER A 52 -6.21 -15.40 -8.47
CA SER A 52 -6.06 -16.45 -9.47
C SER A 52 -7.40 -16.82 -10.12
N LYS A 53 -7.35 -17.60 -11.21
CA LYS A 53 -8.56 -18.06 -11.91
C LYS A 53 -9.49 -18.91 -11.04
N ASP A 54 -8.94 -19.65 -10.09
CA ASP A 54 -9.66 -20.50 -9.12
C ASP A 54 -9.92 -19.78 -7.78
N ASP A 55 -10.03 -18.45 -7.79
CA ASP A 55 -10.45 -17.60 -6.66
C ASP A 55 -9.53 -17.66 -5.42
N VAL A 56 -8.24 -17.97 -5.60
CA VAL A 56 -7.22 -17.87 -4.56
C VAL A 56 -6.61 -16.47 -4.58
N VAL A 57 -6.60 -15.80 -3.43
CA VAL A 57 -5.94 -14.50 -3.28
C VAL A 57 -4.44 -14.74 -3.11
N VAL A 58 -3.66 -14.31 -4.09
CA VAL A 58 -2.20 -14.49 -4.14
C VAL A 58 -1.49 -13.15 -3.94
N VAL A 59 -0.24 -13.23 -3.49
CA VAL A 59 0.58 -12.08 -3.14
C VAL A 59 1.51 -11.76 -4.31
N SER A 60 1.20 -10.70 -5.04
CA SER A 60 1.92 -10.26 -6.24
C SER A 60 1.52 -8.84 -6.60
N HIS A 61 2.48 -8.03 -7.03
CA HIS A 61 2.19 -6.69 -7.55
C HIS A 61 1.51 -6.74 -8.92
N ASP A 62 2.08 -7.52 -9.83
CA ASP A 62 1.66 -7.59 -11.22
C ASP A 62 0.69 -8.75 -11.41
N GLU A 63 -0.19 -8.61 -12.41
CA GLU A 63 -1.01 -9.72 -12.92
C GLU A 63 -0.15 -10.77 -13.62
N ASN A 64 1.03 -10.40 -14.11
CA ASN A 64 1.97 -11.32 -14.74
C ASN A 64 3.12 -11.70 -13.81
N THR A 65 3.39 -12.99 -13.69
CA THR A 65 4.40 -13.53 -12.77
C THR A 65 5.84 -13.40 -13.27
N GLU A 66 6.07 -13.06 -14.53
CA GLU A 66 7.39 -13.08 -15.19
C GLU A 66 8.43 -12.24 -14.46
N ARG A 67 8.06 -11.09 -13.89
CA ARG A 67 9.04 -10.22 -13.23
C ARG A 67 9.63 -10.87 -11.98
N CYS A 68 8.79 -11.52 -11.17
CA CYS A 68 9.17 -12.00 -9.83
C CYS A 68 9.41 -13.52 -9.77
N PHE A 69 8.84 -14.30 -10.68
CA PHE A 69 8.83 -15.76 -10.61
C PHE A 69 9.52 -16.41 -11.80
N ASN A 70 9.92 -17.67 -11.63
CA ASN A 70 10.70 -18.45 -12.60
C ASN A 70 9.99 -18.77 -13.93
N LYS A 71 8.68 -18.53 -14.02
CA LYS A 71 7.88 -18.72 -15.24
C LYS A 71 6.87 -17.60 -15.38
N ALA A 72 6.50 -17.31 -16.63
CA ALA A 72 5.48 -16.32 -16.96
C ALA A 72 4.10 -16.95 -17.04
N TYR A 73 3.17 -16.41 -16.25
CA TYR A 73 1.75 -16.71 -16.27
C TYR A 73 0.98 -15.41 -16.03
N ASP A 74 -0.19 -15.29 -16.65
CA ASP A 74 -1.22 -14.33 -16.22
C ASP A 74 -1.99 -14.96 -15.06
N ILE A 75 -1.83 -14.40 -13.86
CA ILE A 75 -2.45 -14.85 -12.61
C ILE A 75 -3.96 -14.94 -12.79
N THR A 76 -4.59 -13.96 -13.42
CA THR A 76 -6.05 -13.86 -13.54
C THR A 76 -6.66 -14.95 -14.42
N HIS A 77 -5.83 -15.60 -15.26
CA HIS A 77 -6.23 -16.66 -16.18
C HIS A 77 -5.62 -18.03 -15.83
N THR A 78 -4.89 -18.14 -14.71
CA THR A 78 -4.20 -19.37 -14.31
C THR A 78 -4.69 -19.84 -12.94
N ASP A 79 -4.97 -21.14 -12.82
CA ASP A 79 -5.36 -21.74 -11.54
C ASP A 79 -4.16 -21.72 -10.58
N PHE A 80 -4.39 -21.38 -9.31
CA PHE A 80 -3.35 -21.41 -8.31
C PHE A 80 -2.94 -22.85 -8.00
N ASN A 81 -3.94 -23.68 -7.68
CA ASN A 81 -3.73 -25.05 -7.24
C ASN A 81 -3.16 -25.90 -8.40
N GLY A 82 -1.94 -26.38 -8.23
CA GLY A 82 -1.23 -27.20 -9.22
C GLY A 82 -0.49 -26.43 -10.32
N VAL A 83 -0.56 -25.10 -10.38
CA VAL A 83 0.21 -24.30 -11.35
C VAL A 83 0.96 -23.15 -10.68
N LEU A 84 0.25 -22.12 -10.16
CA LEU A 84 0.93 -20.97 -9.55
C LEU A 84 1.63 -21.33 -8.23
N ASP A 85 1.06 -22.29 -7.47
CA ASP A 85 1.68 -22.84 -6.25
C ASP A 85 3.02 -23.57 -6.51
N GLN A 86 3.33 -23.88 -7.77
CA GLN A 86 4.60 -24.47 -8.19
C GLN A 86 5.68 -23.43 -8.48
N LEU A 87 5.30 -22.16 -8.66
CA LEU A 87 6.25 -21.09 -8.97
C LEU A 87 7.19 -20.84 -7.81
N THR A 88 8.43 -20.50 -8.14
CA THR A 88 9.43 -20.04 -7.19
C THR A 88 9.91 -18.66 -7.60
N MET A 89 10.18 -17.81 -6.62
CA MET A 89 10.75 -16.49 -6.85
C MET A 89 12.11 -16.58 -7.54
N LYS A 90 12.39 -15.63 -8.43
CA LYS A 90 13.68 -15.50 -9.11
C LYS A 90 14.78 -15.04 -8.14
N GLU A 91 14.43 -14.17 -7.21
CA GLU A 91 15.34 -13.67 -6.18
C GLU A 91 15.42 -14.67 -5.01
N ALA A 92 16.55 -14.71 -4.32
CA ALA A 92 16.74 -15.54 -3.14
C ALA A 92 15.79 -15.12 -2.00
N PRO A 93 15.29 -16.05 -1.16
CA PRO A 93 15.69 -17.46 -1.08
C PRO A 93 14.85 -18.41 -1.98
N HIS A 94 14.27 -17.90 -3.07
CA HIS A 94 13.46 -18.67 -4.03
C HIS A 94 12.19 -19.27 -3.41
N GLU A 95 11.52 -18.49 -2.56
CA GLU A 95 10.25 -18.89 -1.94
C GLU A 95 9.17 -19.19 -3.00
N LYS A 96 8.19 -19.98 -2.60
CA LYS A 96 6.98 -20.17 -3.40
C LYS A 96 6.15 -18.89 -3.47
N MET A 97 5.27 -18.77 -4.47
CA MET A 97 4.28 -17.70 -4.49
C MET A 97 3.41 -17.75 -3.22
N PRO A 98 3.45 -16.72 -2.36
CA PRO A 98 2.62 -16.71 -1.15
C PRO A 98 1.16 -16.47 -1.50
N THR A 99 0.26 -17.08 -0.73
CA THR A 99 -1.15 -16.68 -0.69
C THR A 99 -1.35 -15.59 0.37
N PHE A 100 -2.47 -14.86 0.26
CA PHE A 100 -2.88 -13.94 1.32
C PHE A 100 -3.07 -14.66 2.66
N VAL A 101 -3.55 -15.91 2.64
CA VAL A 101 -3.69 -16.76 3.84
C VAL A 101 -2.33 -17.02 4.49
N ASP A 102 -1.28 -17.29 3.70
CA ASP A 102 0.06 -17.51 4.24
C ASP A 102 0.60 -16.29 4.98
N VAL A 103 0.34 -15.10 4.42
CA VAL A 103 0.76 -13.83 5.05
C VAL A 103 -0.10 -13.50 6.26
N ALA A 104 -1.42 -13.64 6.19
CA ALA A 104 -2.33 -13.35 7.29
C ALA A 104 -2.03 -14.21 8.54
N LYS A 105 -1.55 -15.45 8.37
CA LYS A 105 -1.09 -16.28 9.49
C LYS A 105 0.04 -15.65 10.28
N LEU A 106 0.96 -14.91 9.63
CA LEU A 106 2.05 -14.19 10.32
C LEU A 106 1.49 -13.20 11.34
N PHE A 107 0.41 -12.50 11.00
CA PHE A 107 -0.25 -11.49 11.87
C PHE A 107 -1.03 -12.08 13.04
N THR A 108 -1.03 -13.41 13.19
CA THR A 108 -1.53 -14.10 14.38
C THR A 108 -0.44 -14.45 15.39
N THR A 109 0.83 -14.30 15.00
CA THR A 109 1.97 -14.65 15.84
C THR A 109 2.42 -13.46 16.68
N LYS A 110 3.15 -13.76 17.76
CA LYS A 110 3.65 -12.76 18.70
C LYS A 110 4.66 -11.82 18.07
N GLU A 111 5.42 -12.29 17.09
CA GLU A 111 6.42 -11.51 16.35
C GLU A 111 5.78 -10.35 15.57
N TYR A 112 4.52 -10.51 15.18
CA TYR A 112 3.75 -9.50 14.45
C TYR A 112 2.78 -8.72 15.35
N ASP A 113 2.85 -8.89 16.68
CA ASP A 113 2.04 -8.09 17.60
C ASP A 113 2.35 -6.60 17.46
N GLY A 114 1.31 -5.82 17.15
CA GLY A 114 1.43 -4.38 16.91
C GLY A 114 1.98 -4.00 15.53
N ILE A 115 2.16 -4.96 14.63
CA ILE A 115 2.47 -4.70 13.21
C ILE A 115 1.16 -4.62 12.42
N VAL A 116 1.05 -3.61 11.57
CA VAL A 116 -0.11 -3.40 10.70
C VAL A 116 0.15 -4.00 9.33
N LEU A 117 -0.82 -4.74 8.78
CA LEU A 117 -0.83 -5.17 7.39
C LEU A 117 -1.62 -4.16 6.55
N MET A 118 -0.96 -3.55 5.57
CA MET A 118 -1.58 -2.71 4.55
C MET A 118 -1.75 -3.54 3.28
N VAL A 119 -2.98 -3.94 2.99
CA VAL A 119 -3.29 -4.76 1.81
C VAL A 119 -3.59 -3.85 0.63
N ASP A 120 -2.68 -3.72 -0.34
CA ASP A 120 -2.92 -3.02 -1.60
C ASP A 120 -3.78 -3.90 -2.53
N ILE A 121 -5.06 -3.55 -2.61
CA ILE A 121 -6.00 -4.12 -3.57
C ILE A 121 -5.79 -3.40 -4.91
N LYS A 122 -5.17 -4.08 -5.86
CA LYS A 122 -4.82 -3.47 -7.14
C LYS A 122 -6.05 -3.02 -7.90
N ARG A 123 -5.92 -1.87 -8.56
CA ARG A 123 -6.94 -1.28 -9.44
C ARG A 123 -7.49 -2.23 -10.51
N THR A 124 -6.74 -3.24 -10.91
CA THR A 124 -7.17 -4.22 -11.91
C THR A 124 -8.04 -5.33 -11.32
N ASN A 125 -8.05 -5.50 -9.99
CA ASN A 125 -8.90 -6.49 -9.36
C ASN A 125 -10.38 -6.11 -9.51
N HIS A 126 -11.21 -7.15 -9.68
CA HIS A 126 -12.65 -7.02 -9.52
C HIS A 126 -12.99 -6.79 -8.04
N THR A 127 -14.06 -6.03 -7.77
CA THR A 127 -14.46 -5.65 -6.40
C THR A 127 -14.78 -6.84 -5.49
N SER A 128 -15.09 -8.01 -6.06
CA SER A 128 -15.27 -9.27 -5.33
C SER A 128 -14.00 -9.77 -4.62
N VAL A 129 -12.83 -9.16 -4.83
CA VAL A 129 -11.65 -9.45 -4.01
C VAL A 129 -11.86 -9.09 -2.54
N VAL A 130 -12.70 -8.10 -2.22
CA VAL A 130 -12.98 -7.68 -0.84
C VAL A 130 -13.62 -8.82 -0.03
N GLU A 131 -14.65 -9.49 -0.58
CA GLU A 131 -15.27 -10.63 0.09
C GLU A 131 -14.31 -11.81 0.23
N LYS A 132 -13.40 -12.02 -0.73
CA LYS A 132 -12.40 -13.09 -0.69
C LYS A 132 -11.36 -12.85 0.41
N VAL A 133 -10.87 -11.62 0.54
CA VAL A 133 -9.97 -11.23 1.64
C VAL A 133 -10.63 -11.49 2.99
N VAL A 134 -11.88 -11.04 3.18
CA VAL A 134 -12.62 -11.26 4.43
C VAL A 134 -12.89 -12.75 4.68
N ARG A 135 -13.24 -13.51 3.64
CA ARG A 135 -13.38 -14.98 3.71
C ARG A 135 -12.09 -15.61 4.20
N ASP A 136 -10.97 -15.28 3.59
CA ASP A 136 -9.66 -15.88 3.87
C ASP A 136 -9.22 -15.56 5.31
N LEU A 137 -9.40 -14.32 5.78
CA LEU A 137 -9.16 -13.95 7.18
C LEU A 137 -9.98 -14.79 8.16
N LYS A 138 -11.28 -14.99 7.87
CA LYS A 138 -12.19 -15.80 8.71
C LYS A 138 -11.80 -17.26 8.78
N THR A 139 -11.11 -17.80 7.76
CA THR A 139 -10.61 -19.19 7.82
C THR A 139 -9.50 -19.38 8.86
N ILE A 140 -8.78 -18.30 9.20
CA ILE A 140 -7.68 -18.31 10.18
C ILE A 140 -8.22 -17.93 11.56
N ASN A 141 -8.97 -16.82 11.65
CA ASN A 141 -9.62 -16.38 12.87
C ASN A 141 -10.99 -15.75 12.51
N PRO A 142 -12.12 -16.27 13.02
CA PRO A 142 -13.45 -15.76 12.66
C PRO A 142 -13.77 -14.38 13.25
N ASP A 143 -13.02 -13.91 14.25
CA ASP A 143 -13.20 -12.60 14.87
C ASP A 143 -12.69 -11.48 13.94
N LEU A 144 -13.61 -10.69 13.39
CA LEU A 144 -13.26 -9.57 12.51
C LEU A 144 -12.72 -8.36 13.28
N ASP A 145 -13.01 -8.20 14.57
CA ASP A 145 -12.45 -7.09 15.34
C ASP A 145 -10.96 -7.36 15.63
N PHE A 146 -10.57 -8.63 15.79
CA PHE A 146 -9.17 -9.05 15.84
C PHE A 146 -8.40 -8.62 14.58
N TRP A 147 -9.01 -8.79 13.40
CA TRP A 147 -8.40 -8.41 12.13
C TRP A 147 -8.47 -6.92 11.84
N ALA A 148 -9.58 -6.26 12.19
CA ALA A 148 -9.73 -4.82 12.07
C ALA A 148 -8.71 -4.05 12.90
N ALA A 149 -8.15 -4.64 13.96
CA ALA A 149 -7.04 -4.04 14.70
C ALA A 149 -5.65 -4.21 14.05
N ARG A 150 -5.55 -5.03 12.98
CA ARG A 150 -4.28 -5.45 12.37
C ARG A 150 -4.18 -5.18 10.88
N VAL A 151 -5.30 -5.05 10.18
CA VAL A 151 -5.35 -4.98 8.72
C VAL A 151 -6.07 -3.71 8.29
N THR A 152 -5.47 -2.97 7.36
CA THR A 152 -6.15 -1.93 6.59
C THR A 152 -6.22 -2.33 5.12
N LEU A 153 -7.33 -2.01 4.47
CA LEU A 153 -7.51 -2.28 3.04
C LEU A 153 -7.18 -1.02 2.23
N GLY A 154 -6.14 -1.14 1.41
CA GLY A 154 -5.71 -0.16 0.43
C GLY A 154 -6.55 -0.22 -0.84
N ILE A 155 -7.24 0.86 -1.17
CA ILE A 155 -8.12 0.94 -2.35
C ILE A 155 -7.73 2.07 -3.30
N TRP A 156 -7.69 1.77 -4.60
CA TRP A 156 -7.35 2.75 -5.62
C TRP A 156 -8.55 3.51 -6.19
N LYS A 157 -9.72 2.87 -6.21
CA LYS A 157 -10.94 3.37 -6.88
C LYS A 157 -12.09 3.49 -5.88
N ALA A 158 -12.86 4.56 -6.01
CA ALA A 158 -14.04 4.81 -5.15
C ALA A 158 -15.11 3.71 -5.27
N GLU A 159 -15.13 2.94 -6.37
CA GLU A 159 -16.04 1.80 -6.54
C GLU A 159 -15.85 0.69 -5.49
N PHE A 160 -14.70 0.65 -4.80
CA PHE A 160 -14.46 -0.29 -3.71
C PHE A 160 -15.10 0.13 -2.39
N LEU A 161 -15.55 1.39 -2.26
CA LEU A 161 -16.13 1.89 -1.00
C LEU A 161 -17.38 1.09 -0.60
N GLU A 162 -18.31 0.84 -1.54
CA GLU A 162 -19.53 0.08 -1.25
C GLU A 162 -19.26 -1.40 -0.95
N PRO A 163 -18.45 -2.14 -1.74
CA PRO A 163 -18.00 -3.49 -1.38
C PRO A 163 -17.31 -3.58 -0.01
N CYS A 164 -16.43 -2.62 0.32
CA CYS A 164 -15.79 -2.56 1.63
C CYS A 164 -16.79 -2.33 2.75
N LYS A 165 -17.76 -1.44 2.57
CA LYS A 165 -18.83 -1.20 3.54
C LYS A 165 -19.73 -2.43 3.73
N LEU A 166 -19.97 -3.19 2.66
CA LEU A 166 -20.81 -4.39 2.71
C LEU A 166 -20.10 -5.58 3.36
N HIS A 167 -18.86 -5.85 2.97
CA HIS A 167 -18.15 -7.08 3.32
C HIS A 167 -17.13 -6.91 4.45
N ALA A 168 -16.57 -5.72 4.61
CA ALA A 168 -15.52 -5.40 5.57
C ALA A 168 -15.82 -4.14 6.41
N PRO A 169 -17.04 -3.95 6.96
CA PRO A 169 -17.43 -2.68 7.60
C PRO A 169 -16.58 -2.30 8.83
N GLN A 170 -15.92 -3.28 9.47
CA GLN A 170 -15.03 -3.06 10.61
C GLN A 170 -13.64 -2.55 10.22
N PHE A 171 -13.23 -2.72 8.96
CA PHE A 171 -11.87 -2.44 8.53
C PHE A 171 -11.73 -0.99 8.13
N ASP A 172 -10.67 -0.35 8.63
CA ASP A 172 -10.24 0.94 8.14
C ASP A 172 -9.70 0.83 6.71
N LEU A 173 -10.02 1.83 5.90
CA LEU A 173 -9.56 1.92 4.52
C LEU A 173 -8.45 2.96 4.38
N THR A 174 -7.54 2.67 3.46
CA THR A 174 -6.52 3.62 2.98
C THR A 174 -6.75 3.86 1.50
N HIS A 175 -6.96 5.11 1.07
CA HIS A 175 -6.94 5.40 -0.37
C HIS A 175 -5.50 5.39 -0.87
N ILE A 176 -5.19 4.58 -1.89
CA ILE A 176 -3.90 4.58 -2.57
C ILE A 176 -4.06 5.30 -3.92
N GLY A 177 -3.20 6.28 -4.21
CA GLY A 177 -3.36 7.05 -5.44
C GLY A 177 -2.21 7.95 -5.84
N ILE A 178 -2.46 8.70 -6.90
CA ILE A 178 -1.51 9.68 -7.47
C ILE A 178 -2.24 10.99 -7.73
N SER A 179 -3.46 10.94 -8.26
CA SER A 179 -4.23 12.14 -8.59
C SER A 179 -4.60 12.95 -7.36
N GLN A 180 -4.07 14.17 -7.27
CA GLN A 180 -4.44 15.17 -6.28
C GLN A 180 -5.95 15.43 -6.23
N GLY A 181 -6.61 15.54 -7.39
CA GLY A 181 -8.04 15.85 -7.46
C GLY A 181 -8.94 14.68 -7.03
N TYR A 182 -8.48 13.44 -7.24
CA TYR A 182 -9.28 12.25 -6.95
C TYR A 182 -9.39 11.96 -5.44
N VAL A 183 -8.49 12.52 -4.64
CA VAL A 183 -8.51 12.45 -3.17
C VAL A 183 -9.87 12.85 -2.60
N SER A 184 -10.52 13.86 -3.18
CA SER A 184 -11.79 14.42 -2.71
C SER A 184 -12.96 13.41 -2.67
N GLU A 185 -12.91 12.34 -3.48
CA GLU A 185 -13.90 11.26 -3.46
C GLU A 185 -13.82 10.43 -2.18
N PHE A 186 -12.65 10.35 -1.56
CA PHE A 186 -12.39 9.51 -0.39
C PHE A 186 -12.50 10.27 0.93
N LEU A 187 -12.29 11.58 0.92
CA LEU A 187 -12.30 12.39 2.15
C LEU A 187 -13.64 12.36 2.90
N LYS A 188 -14.75 12.15 2.17
CA LYS A 188 -16.11 12.11 2.74
C LYS A 188 -16.45 10.77 3.39
N SER A 189 -15.66 9.71 3.15
CA SER A 189 -15.92 8.40 3.73
C SER A 189 -15.40 8.33 5.15
N ASP A 190 -16.26 7.97 6.10
CA ASP A 190 -15.86 7.73 7.49
C ASP A 190 -14.98 6.48 7.63
N GLN A 191 -15.13 5.51 6.72
CA GLN A 191 -14.35 4.27 6.72
C GLN A 191 -12.92 4.50 6.21
N VAL A 192 -12.70 5.50 5.35
CA VAL A 192 -11.35 5.89 4.93
C VAL A 192 -10.68 6.67 6.05
N LYS A 193 -9.59 6.13 6.61
CA LYS A 193 -8.81 6.78 7.67
C LYS A 193 -7.52 7.40 7.18
N ALA A 194 -6.96 6.91 6.08
CA ALA A 194 -5.70 7.38 5.53
C ALA A 194 -5.77 7.62 4.02
N ILE A 195 -4.96 8.57 3.55
CA ILE A 195 -4.71 8.86 2.13
C ILE A 195 -3.22 8.64 1.87
N SER A 196 -2.90 7.68 1.01
CA SER A 196 -1.55 7.23 0.68
C SER A 196 -1.22 7.56 -0.78
N LEU A 197 -0.44 8.62 -1.00
CA LEU A 197 -0.12 9.08 -2.36
C LEU A 197 1.34 8.91 -2.72
N CYS A 198 1.62 8.90 -4.02
CA CYS A 198 2.98 9.10 -4.50
C CYS A 198 3.56 10.42 -3.95
N HIS A 199 4.81 10.44 -3.51
CA HIS A 199 5.45 11.67 -2.98
C HIS A 199 5.40 12.85 -3.95
N LEU A 200 5.39 12.58 -5.26
CA LEU A 200 5.22 13.59 -6.31
C LEU A 200 3.88 14.33 -6.20
N SER A 201 2.83 13.66 -5.73
CA SER A 201 1.50 14.25 -5.55
C SER A 201 1.48 15.32 -4.46
N TYR A 202 2.32 15.20 -3.43
CA TYR A 202 2.44 16.19 -2.36
C TYR A 202 3.47 17.28 -2.65
N THR A 203 4.48 16.98 -3.46
CA THR A 203 5.62 17.88 -3.71
C THR A 203 5.47 18.68 -5.00
N ALA A 204 4.61 18.25 -5.93
CA ALA A 204 4.22 19.04 -7.10
C ALA A 204 3.35 20.24 -6.73
N ALA A 205 3.19 21.17 -7.67
CA ALA A 205 2.33 22.34 -7.50
C ALA A 205 0.92 21.94 -7.01
N GLY A 206 0.43 22.62 -5.96
CA GLY A 206 -0.85 22.34 -5.32
C GLY A 206 -0.85 21.19 -4.30
N GLY A 207 0.26 20.45 -4.17
CA GLY A 207 0.36 19.32 -3.24
C GLY A 207 0.30 19.73 -1.76
N ASP A 208 0.74 20.95 -1.42
CA ASP A 208 0.60 21.54 -0.09
C ASP A 208 -0.87 21.77 0.30
N ALA A 209 -1.70 22.18 -0.66
CA ALA A 209 -3.14 22.34 -0.46
C ALA A 209 -3.82 21.00 -0.26
N VAL A 210 -3.42 19.97 -1.02
CA VAL A 210 -3.92 18.60 -0.84
C VAL A 210 -3.54 18.05 0.53
N LEU A 211 -2.29 18.24 0.94
CA LEU A 211 -1.81 17.83 2.27
C LEU A 211 -2.66 18.47 3.38
N ARG A 212 -2.89 19.79 3.31
CA ARG A 212 -3.76 20.50 4.26
C ARG A 212 -5.18 19.96 4.24
N GLN A 213 -5.76 19.74 3.07
CA GLN A 213 -7.12 19.24 2.92
C GLN A 213 -7.31 17.86 3.58
N ILE A 214 -6.33 16.96 3.43
CA ILE A 214 -6.35 15.64 4.05
C ILE A 214 -6.32 15.76 5.58
N LYS A 215 -5.41 16.59 6.11
CA LYS A 215 -5.27 16.83 7.56
C LYS A 215 -6.51 17.51 8.15
N GLU A 216 -7.07 18.50 7.48
CA GLU A 216 -8.31 19.20 7.88
C GLU A 216 -9.51 18.25 7.90
N ALA A 217 -9.55 17.26 7.01
CA ALA A 217 -10.54 16.18 7.01
C ALA A 217 -10.31 15.13 8.11
N GLY A 218 -9.31 15.32 8.98
CA GLY A 218 -8.97 14.42 10.08
C GLY A 218 -8.43 13.06 9.60
N LYS A 219 -7.93 12.99 8.36
CA LYS A 219 -7.35 11.79 7.77
C LYS A 219 -5.84 11.81 7.93
N LEU A 220 -5.25 10.61 7.98
CA LEU A 220 -3.81 10.44 8.01
C LEU A 220 -3.21 10.53 6.62
N VAL A 221 -1.97 11.00 6.56
CA VAL A 221 -1.23 11.20 5.32
C VAL A 221 -0.12 10.16 5.24
N TYR A 222 -0.21 9.29 4.24
CA TYR A 222 0.84 8.34 3.89
C TYR A 222 1.47 8.74 2.56
N SER A 223 2.74 8.39 2.36
CA SER A 223 3.45 8.66 1.11
C SER A 223 4.35 7.51 0.66
N TRP A 224 4.36 7.25 -0.65
CA TRP A 224 5.12 6.17 -1.29
C TRP A 224 5.77 6.60 -2.62
N THR A 225 6.65 5.80 -3.22
CA THR A 225 7.65 5.00 -2.47
C THR A 225 8.80 5.96 -2.16
N ILE A 226 9.18 6.09 -0.89
CA ILE A 226 10.20 7.04 -0.43
C ILE A 226 11.49 6.29 -0.12
N ASN A 227 12.48 6.41 -0.99
CA ASN A 227 13.75 5.69 -0.88
C ASN A 227 14.97 6.61 -0.68
N GLU A 228 14.84 7.86 -1.13
CA GLU A 228 15.92 8.84 -1.03
C GLU A 228 15.87 9.59 0.30
N GLU A 229 17.04 9.80 0.91
CA GLU A 229 17.13 10.41 2.24
C GLU A 229 16.56 11.83 2.27
N TYR A 230 16.76 12.63 1.24
CA TYR A 230 16.19 13.98 1.19
C TYR A 230 14.65 13.96 1.16
N ILE A 231 14.04 12.95 0.54
CA ILE A 231 12.59 12.75 0.55
C ILE A 231 12.12 12.21 1.91
N MET A 232 12.90 11.34 2.56
CA MET A 232 12.64 10.91 3.94
C MET A 232 12.66 12.11 4.91
N ASN A 233 13.63 13.00 4.76
CA ASN A 233 13.72 14.23 5.55
C ASN A 233 12.53 15.17 5.27
N TRP A 234 12.14 15.31 4.01
CA TRP A 234 10.91 16.02 3.64
C TRP A 234 9.68 15.41 4.30
N ALA A 235 9.52 14.09 4.28
CA ALA A 235 8.34 13.45 4.85
C ALA A 235 8.23 13.69 6.36
N ILE A 236 9.35 13.67 7.08
CA ILE A 236 9.40 14.04 8.50
C ILE A 236 9.06 15.52 8.68
N ALA A 237 9.70 16.41 7.92
CA ALA A 237 9.47 17.85 8.03
C ALA A 237 8.03 18.27 7.65
N ALA A 238 7.42 17.60 6.68
CA ALA A 238 6.05 17.82 6.22
C ALA A 238 4.99 17.14 7.13
N ASP A 239 5.44 16.49 8.21
CA ASP A 239 4.57 15.80 9.17
C ASP A 239 3.67 14.78 8.46
N ILE A 240 4.29 13.92 7.64
CA ILE A 240 3.66 12.75 7.01
C ILE A 240 3.47 11.68 8.09
N ASP A 241 2.27 11.13 8.23
CA ASP A 241 1.93 10.14 9.26
C ASP A 241 2.48 8.74 8.96
N GLY A 242 2.77 8.41 7.70
CA GLY A 242 3.35 7.12 7.32
C GLY A 242 4.17 7.15 6.03
N VAL A 243 5.31 6.47 6.04
CA VAL A 243 6.23 6.39 4.91
C VAL A 243 6.36 4.94 4.48
N ILE A 244 6.06 4.69 3.21
CA ILE A 244 6.24 3.39 2.55
C ILE A 244 7.55 3.42 1.78
N THR A 245 8.48 2.55 2.17
CA THR A 245 9.87 2.56 1.70
C THR A 245 10.37 1.16 1.40
N ASP A 246 11.25 1.04 0.41
CA ASP A 246 12.01 -0.18 0.16
C ASP A 246 13.12 -0.38 1.21
N TYR A 247 13.51 0.69 1.93
CA TYR A 247 14.69 0.72 2.78
C TYR A 247 14.34 0.97 4.25
N VAL A 248 13.70 -0.02 4.88
CA VAL A 248 13.22 0.05 6.28
C VAL A 248 14.28 0.54 7.27
N SER A 249 15.47 -0.08 7.28
CA SER A 249 16.55 0.31 8.21
C SER A 249 17.04 1.74 7.95
N LYS A 250 17.17 2.15 6.68
CA LYS A 250 17.59 3.50 6.30
C LYS A 250 16.60 4.54 6.81
N TYR A 251 15.29 4.27 6.68
CA TYR A 251 14.31 5.21 7.20
C TYR A 251 14.31 5.26 8.73
N ALA A 252 14.48 4.13 9.41
CA ALA A 252 14.63 4.09 10.86
C ALA A 252 15.83 4.92 11.36
N GLU A 253 16.96 4.85 10.66
CA GLU A 253 18.16 5.67 10.94
C GLU A 253 17.87 7.17 10.76
N VAL A 254 17.12 7.54 9.71
CA VAL A 254 16.72 8.94 9.49
C VAL A 254 15.75 9.42 10.58
N GLN A 255 14.77 8.59 10.97
CA GLN A 255 13.79 8.91 12.01
C GLN A 255 14.41 9.05 13.41
N ALA A 256 15.54 8.38 13.66
CA ALA A 256 16.25 8.47 14.94
C ALA A 256 16.97 9.81 15.14
N LYS A 257 17.10 10.65 14.10
CA LYS A 257 17.70 11.99 14.20
C LYS A 257 16.77 12.92 15.01
N PRO A 258 17.30 13.83 15.84
CA PRO A 258 16.49 14.79 16.59
C PRO A 258 15.64 15.69 15.67
N ILE A 259 14.42 16.05 16.11
CA ILE A 259 13.47 16.81 15.26
C ILE A 259 14.02 18.19 14.87
N GLU A 260 14.88 18.79 15.70
CA GLU A 260 15.52 20.08 15.46
C GLU A 260 16.51 20.05 14.28
N THR A 261 16.89 18.85 13.82
CA THR A 261 17.70 18.68 12.60
C THR A 261 16.90 18.88 11.33
N PHE A 262 15.56 18.89 11.42
CA PHE A 262 14.68 19.02 10.28
C PHE A 262 14.17 20.46 10.11
N ASN A 263 14.14 20.94 8.87
CA ASN A 263 13.56 22.24 8.54
C ASN A 263 12.03 22.14 8.45
N VAL A 264 11.36 22.00 9.59
CA VAL A 264 9.90 21.83 9.69
C VAL A 264 9.12 23.08 9.23
N ASP A 265 9.73 24.26 9.32
CA ASP A 265 9.13 25.52 8.86
C ASP A 265 9.13 25.65 7.33
N ASN A 266 10.06 24.97 6.66
CA ASN A 266 10.12 24.90 5.21
C ASN A 266 10.51 23.49 4.73
N PRO A 267 9.57 22.52 4.79
CA PRO A 267 9.82 21.15 4.36
C PRO A 267 10.28 21.07 2.91
N MET A 268 9.89 22.05 2.10
CA MET A 268 10.24 22.05 0.69
C MET A 268 11.70 22.48 0.42
N SER A 269 12.46 22.90 1.44
CA SER A 269 13.90 23.18 1.32
C SER A 269 14.76 21.95 1.01
N TYR A 270 14.21 20.74 1.19
CA TYR A 270 14.91 19.50 0.85
C TYR A 270 14.98 19.23 -0.66
N PHE A 271 14.23 19.98 -1.49
CA PHE A 271 14.27 19.85 -2.94
C PHE A 271 15.17 20.92 -3.56
N SER A 272 16.09 20.48 -4.41
CA SER A 272 16.95 21.39 -5.18
C SER A 272 16.16 22.13 -6.27
N TRP A 273 16.73 23.20 -6.82
CA TRP A 273 16.14 23.90 -7.98
C TRP A 273 15.86 22.96 -9.16
N SER A 274 16.74 21.98 -9.42
CA SER A 274 16.51 20.95 -10.44
C SER A 274 15.34 20.02 -10.10
N ASP A 275 15.17 19.68 -8.83
CA ASP A 275 14.04 18.87 -8.40
C ASP A 275 12.73 19.61 -8.66
N TRP A 276 12.65 20.87 -8.23
CA TRP A 276 11.48 21.73 -8.43
C TRP A 276 11.04 21.84 -9.89
N ILE A 277 12.00 22.04 -10.80
CA ILE A 277 11.73 22.13 -12.24
C ILE A 277 11.22 20.79 -12.78
N SER A 278 11.63 19.66 -12.18
CA SER A 278 11.29 18.32 -12.68
C SER A 278 10.09 17.67 -12.01
N VAL A 279 9.77 17.99 -10.76
CA VAL A 279 8.73 17.32 -9.95
C VAL A 279 7.35 17.50 -10.59
N THR A 280 6.97 18.72 -10.96
CA THR A 280 5.64 18.97 -11.56
C THR A 280 5.49 18.27 -12.92
N PRO A 281 6.44 18.37 -13.87
CA PRO A 281 6.38 17.59 -15.10
C PRO A 281 6.33 16.07 -14.87
N LYS A 282 7.13 15.54 -13.92
CA LYS A 282 7.11 14.11 -13.56
C LYS A 282 5.74 13.69 -13.02
N TYR A 283 5.17 14.48 -12.11
CA TYR A 283 3.83 14.26 -11.58
C TYR A 283 2.78 14.25 -12.70
N LEU A 284 2.80 15.25 -13.58
CA LEU A 284 1.83 15.34 -14.69
C LEU A 284 1.95 14.14 -15.65
N ALA A 285 3.17 13.73 -15.99
CA ALA A 285 3.42 12.57 -16.84
C ALA A 285 2.92 11.28 -16.17
N LEU A 286 3.23 11.09 -14.89
CA LEU A 286 2.79 9.94 -14.10
C LEU A 286 1.26 9.91 -13.98
N ASN A 287 0.64 11.01 -13.58
CA ASN A 287 -0.81 11.11 -13.44
C ASN A 287 -1.52 10.88 -14.80
N ALA A 288 -0.96 11.38 -15.90
CA ALA A 288 -1.49 11.13 -17.24
C ALA A 288 -1.40 9.67 -17.66
N ALA A 289 -0.27 8.99 -17.40
CA ALA A 289 -0.12 7.56 -17.67
C ALA A 289 -1.19 6.75 -16.91
N PHE A 290 -1.37 7.04 -15.62
CA PHE A 290 -2.40 6.39 -14.80
C PHE A 290 -3.82 6.65 -15.30
N ALA A 291 -4.11 7.87 -15.77
CA ALA A 291 -5.41 8.20 -16.36
C ALA A 291 -5.67 7.52 -17.71
N VAL A 292 -4.62 7.28 -18.52
CA VAL A 292 -4.72 6.56 -19.80
C VAL A 292 -4.99 5.08 -19.56
N ASP A 293 -4.24 4.46 -18.66
CA ASP A 293 -4.44 3.05 -18.33
C ASP A 293 -5.85 2.83 -17.75
N TRP A 294 -6.34 3.77 -16.92
CA TRP A 294 -7.70 3.72 -16.40
C TRP A 294 -8.74 3.78 -17.54
N ARG A 295 -8.56 4.66 -18.53
CA ARG A 295 -9.47 4.73 -19.69
C ARG A 295 -9.45 3.45 -20.52
N ARG A 296 -8.27 2.83 -20.69
CA ARG A 296 -8.13 1.56 -21.42
C ARG A 296 -8.82 0.40 -20.71
N GLU A 297 -8.67 0.30 -19.38
CA GLU A 297 -9.33 -0.73 -18.56
C GLU A 297 -10.86 -0.58 -18.60
N ASN A 298 -11.39 0.64 -18.44
CA ASN A 298 -12.83 0.87 -18.52
C ASN A 298 -13.42 0.63 -19.91
N ALA A 299 -12.66 0.90 -20.98
CA ALA A 299 -13.09 0.59 -22.33
C ALA A 299 -13.24 -0.93 -22.56
N LYS A 300 -12.35 -1.76 -21.98
CA LYS A 300 -12.46 -3.23 -22.03
C LYS A 300 -13.66 -3.75 -21.24
N ILE A 301 -13.95 -3.15 -20.09
CA ILE A 301 -15.13 -3.49 -19.28
C ILE A 301 -16.41 -3.15 -20.06
N MET A 302 -16.50 -1.94 -20.64
CA MET A 302 -17.66 -1.52 -21.42
C MET A 302 -17.84 -2.29 -22.75
N SER A 303 -16.78 -2.82 -23.35
CA SER A 303 -16.92 -3.69 -24.53
C SER A 303 -17.52 -5.05 -24.20
N ASN A 304 -17.23 -5.59 -23.01
CA ASN A 304 -17.78 -6.88 -22.56
C ASN A 304 -19.28 -6.80 -22.20
N PHE A 305 -19.80 -5.60 -21.93
CA PHE A 305 -21.24 -5.37 -21.75
C PHE A 305 -22.02 -5.18 -23.07
N LYS A 306 -21.34 -5.00 -24.21
CA LYS A 306 -21.99 -4.91 -25.54
C LYS A 306 -22.10 -6.26 -26.26
N SER A 307 -21.60 -7.35 -25.66
CA SER A 307 -21.66 -8.71 -26.19
C SER A 307 -22.58 -9.65 -25.40
N LEU A 308 -23.45 -9.09 -24.54
CA LEU A 308 -24.58 -9.75 -23.89
C LEU A 308 -25.88 -9.09 -24.35
#